data_AF-A0A3S5DI14-F1
#
_entry.id   AF-A0A3S5DI14-F1
#
_cell.length_a   1.000
_cell.length_b   1.000
_cell.length_c   1.000
_cell.angle_alpha   90.00
_cell.angle_beta   90.00
_cell.angle_gamma   90.00
#
_symmetry.space_group_name_H-M   'P 1'
#
loop_
_entity.id
_entity.type
_entity.pdbx_description
1 polymer ?
#
loop_
_entity_poly.entity_id
_entity_poly.type
_entity_poly.pdbx_seq_one_letter_code
_entity_poly.pdbx_strand_id
1 'polypeptide(L)' 'MKAEAMAMGFTHAACGPFVRSSYHADLQAKGMEVK' A
#
# COMPACT_ATOMS: atom_id res chain seq x y z
N MET A 1 7.78 -0.27 9.53
CA MET A 1 7.36 0.31 8.23
C MET A 1 5.84 0.35 8.01
N LYS A 2 5.12 -0.77 7.77
CA LYS A 2 3.65 -0.69 7.52
C LYS A 2 2.89 -0.05 8.69
N ALA A 3 3.20 -0.42 9.93
CA ALA A 3 2.58 0.16 11.12
C ALA A 3 2.90 1.67 11.30
N GLU A 4 4.13 2.09 11.03
CA GLU A 4 4.52 3.51 11.07
C GLU A 4 3.78 4.32 9.99
N ALA A 5 3.66 3.79 8.78
CA ALA A 5 2.91 4.45 7.71
C ALA A 5 1.43 4.63 8.08
N MET A 6 0.81 3.61 8.69
CA MET A 6 -0.55 3.73 9.21
C MET A 6 -0.65 4.76 10.34
N ALA A 7 0.33 4.82 11.24
CA ALA A 7 0.39 5.83 12.30
C ALA A 7 0.57 7.26 11.76
N MET A 8 1.20 7.42 10.60
CA MET A 8 1.32 8.69 9.89
C MET A 8 0.06 9.08 9.10
N GLY A 9 -0.97 8.22 9.06
CA GLY A 9 -2.24 8.49 8.39
C GLY A 9 -2.30 8.05 6.91
N PHE A 10 -1.34 7.26 6.43
CA PHE A 10 -1.45 6.66 5.09
C PHE A 10 -2.57 5.63 5.05
N THR A 11 -3.46 5.74 4.06
CA THR A 11 -4.60 4.80 3.88
C THR A 11 -4.18 3.48 3.24
N HIS A 12 -3.14 3.50 2.41
CA HIS A 12 -2.60 2.32 1.75
C HIS A 12 -1.07 2.34 1.88
N ALA A 13 -0.51 1.27 2.45
CA ALA A 13 0.93 1.11 2.59
C ALA A 13 1.34 -0.33 2.31
N ALA A 14 2.06 -0.53 1.19
CA ALA A 14 2.74 -1.77 0.86
C ALA A 14 4.22 -1.67 1.26
N CYS A 15 4.71 -2.62 2.06
CA CYS A 15 6.10 -2.65 2.53
C CYS A 15 6.67 -4.06 2.37
N GLY A 16 7.79 -4.20 1.65
CA GLY A 16 8.45 -5.49 1.44
C GLY A 16 9.56 -5.40 0.39
N PRO A 17 10.47 -6.39 0.32
CA PRO A 17 11.68 -6.35 -0.51
C PRO A 17 11.41 -6.31 -2.01
N PHE A 18 10.24 -6.77 -2.46
CA PHE A 18 9.84 -6.78 -3.86
C PHE A 18 8.76 -5.74 -4.20
N VAL A 19 8.37 -4.88 -3.25
CA VAL A 19 7.35 -3.85 -3.49
C VAL A 19 7.88 -2.83 -4.49
N ARG A 20 7.05 -2.53 -5.50
CA ARG A 20 7.30 -1.49 -6.52
C ARG A 20 6.15 -0.49 -6.53
N SER A 21 6.37 0.71 -7.04
CA SER A 21 5.36 1.78 -7.06
C SER A 21 4.09 1.43 -7.84
N SER A 22 4.20 0.60 -8.88
CA SER A 22 3.06 0.14 -9.68
C SER A 22 2.35 -1.08 -9.10
N TYR A 23 2.89 -1.68 -8.03
CA TYR A 23 2.34 -2.92 -7.48
C TYR A 23 0.95 -2.67 -6.88
N HIS A 24 -0.06 -3.34 -7.44
CA HIS A 24 -1.47 -3.18 -7.09
C HIS A 24 -2.04 -1.75 -7.27
N ALA A 25 -1.38 -0.88 -8.04
CA ALA A 25 -1.86 0.49 -8.27
C ALA A 25 -3.22 0.50 -8.99
N ASP A 26 -3.47 -0.45 -9.88
CA ASP A 26 -4.74 -0.61 -10.58
C ASP A 26 -5.87 -1.08 -9.65
N LEU A 27 -5.56 -1.97 -8.70
CA LEU A 27 -6.50 -2.45 -7.70
C LEU A 27 -6.85 -1.34 -6.69
N GLN A 28 -5.84 -0.57 -6.26
CA GLN A 28 -6.03 0.62 -5.42
C GLN A 28 -6.88 1.69 -6.12
N ALA A 29 -6.65 1.95 -7.41
CA ALA A 29 -7.46 2.88 -8.20
C ALA A 29 -8.93 2.43 -8.33
N LYS A 30 -9.17 1.12 -8.33
CA LYS A 30 -10.51 0.51 -8.30
C LYS A 30 -11.14 0.49 -6.90
N GLY A 31 -10.43 0.96 -5.87
CA GLY A 31 -10.88 0.92 -4.47
C GLY A 31 -10.90 -0.49 -3.87
N MET A 32 -10.21 -1.45 -4.48
CA MET A 32 -10.14 -2.81 -3.96
C MET A 32 -9.08 -2.90 -2.88
N GLU A 33 -9.43 -3.56 -1.79
CA GLU A 33 -8.49 -3.82 -0.71
C GLU A 33 -7.41 -4.79 -1.17
N VAL A 34 -6.16 -4.36 -1.04
CA VAL A 34 -4.97 -5.11 -1.45
C VAL A 34 -4.20 -5.54 -0.20
N LYS A 35 -4.03 -6.85 -0.02
CA LYS A 35 -3.38 -7.43 1.18
C LYS A 35 -1.86 -7.30 1.13
#